data_AF-A0A9J7LWS5-F1
#
_entry.id   AF-A0A9J7LWS5-F1
#
_cell.length_a   1.000
_cell.length_b   1.000
_cell.length_c   1.000
_cell.angle_alpha   90.00
_cell.angle_beta   90.00
_cell.angle_gamma   90.00
#
_symmetry.space_group_name_H-M   'P 1'
#
loop_
_entity.id
_entity.type
_entity.pdbx_description
1 polymer ?
#
loop_
_entity_poly.entity_id
_entity_poly.type
_entity_poly.pdbx_seq_one_letter_code
_entity_poly.pdbx_strand_id
1 'polypeptide(L)'
;MICLPLQPCPCSCSWGNWHTWSSCSQTCGEGRQTRTRYRDRDCCQPSHQDKQEDARSCHNHCDADGHEHGHGGSATSVWSTPGGIILAVIVAIAVVAVVVLLSVKVCACCSFNNDNRVYACNF
;
A
#
# COMPACT_ATOMS: atom_id res chain seq x y z
N MET A 1 49.27 -52.58 17.26
CA MET A 1 48.72 -51.68 16.22
C MET A 1 47.35 -52.21 15.88
N ILE A 2 46.29 -51.56 16.35
CA ILE A 2 44.92 -51.91 15.99
C ILE A 2 44.34 -50.64 15.37
N CYS A 3 44.16 -50.64 14.05
CA CYS A 3 43.35 -49.62 13.38
C CYS A 3 41.92 -50.14 13.45
N LEU A 4 41.11 -49.60 14.36
CA LEU A 4 39.67 -49.85 14.32
C LEU A 4 39.12 -49.21 13.04
N PRO A 5 38.25 -49.91 12.29
CA PRO A 5 37.65 -49.34 11.10
C PRO A 5 36.96 -48.03 11.50
N LEU A 6 37.29 -46.96 10.78
CA LEU A 6 36.57 -45.69 10.88
C LEU A 6 35.11 -45.98 10.60
N GLN A 7 34.33 -46.14 11.67
CA GLN A 7 32.90 -46.27 11.59
C GLN A 7 32.45 -44.99 10.88
N PRO A 8 31.84 -45.06 9.69
CA PRO A 8 31.38 -43.86 9.02
C PRO A 8 30.36 -43.24 9.97
N CYS A 9 30.71 -42.11 10.59
CA CYS A 9 29.76 -41.32 11.33
C CYS A 9 28.61 -41.09 10.35
N PRO A 10 27.36 -41.47 10.66
CA PRO A 10 26.22 -41.05 9.88
C PRO A 10 26.05 -39.55 10.12
N CYS A 11 26.92 -38.76 9.49
CA CYS A 11 26.88 -37.31 9.49
C CYS A 11 25.72 -36.94 8.57
N SER A 12 24.50 -36.98 9.09
CA SER A 12 23.39 -36.28 8.45
C SER A 12 23.67 -34.79 8.60
N CYS A 13 24.46 -34.24 7.67
CA CYS A 13 24.66 -32.80 7.57
C CYS A 13 23.40 -32.18 6.99
N SER A 14 22.58 -31.59 7.86
CA SER A 14 21.47 -30.73 7.48
C SER A 14 21.98 -29.33 7.15
N TRP A 15 21.30 -28.69 6.20
CA TRP A 15 21.42 -27.25 6.03
C TRP A 15 20.57 -26.57 7.09
N GLY A 16 21.12 -25.54 7.73
CA GLY A 16 20.32 -24.63 8.54
C GLY A 16 19.30 -23.87 7.70
N ASN A 17 18.42 -23.15 8.38
CA ASN A 17 17.42 -22.32 7.73
C ASN A 17 18.09 -21.22 6.88
N TRP A 18 17.39 -20.83 5.81
CA TRP A 18 17.76 -19.65 5.05
C TRP A 18 17.59 -18.38 5.88
N HIS A 19 18.57 -17.49 5.79
CA HIS A 19 18.40 -16.12 6.25
C HIS A 19 17.39 -15.38 5.37
N THR A 20 16.89 -14.26 5.90
CA THR A 20 15.98 -13.37 5.19
C THR A 20 16.64 -12.87 3.90
N TRP A 21 15.83 -12.67 2.86
CA TRP A 21 16.26 -12.00 1.63
C TRP A 21 16.71 -10.57 1.92
N SER A 22 17.78 -10.14 1.25
CA SER A 22 18.21 -8.75 1.23
C SER A 22 17.15 -7.86 0.59
N SER A 23 17.26 -6.55 0.81
CA SER A 23 16.56 -5.55 -0.01
C SER A 23 16.91 -5.73 -1.48
N CYS A 24 15.99 -5.31 -2.37
CA CYS A 24 16.24 -5.30 -3.81
C CYS A 24 17.41 -4.34 -4.09
N SER A 25 18.34 -4.75 -4.97
CA SER A 25 19.51 -3.93 -5.30
C SER A 25 19.16 -2.58 -5.93
N GLN A 26 17.97 -2.48 -6.53
CA GLN A 26 17.42 -1.25 -7.08
C GLN A 26 16.17 -0.87 -6.30
N THR A 27 15.95 0.44 -6.15
CA THR A 27 14.71 1.01 -5.60
C THR A 27 13.59 0.97 -6.65
N CYS A 28 13.93 1.08 -7.93
CA CYS A 28 12.98 1.02 -9.04
C CYS A 28 13.47 0.05 -10.13
N GLY A 29 12.57 -0.75 -10.69
CA GLY A 29 12.82 -1.56 -11.88
C GLY A 29 13.33 -2.95 -11.55
N GLU A 30 14.06 -3.55 -12.50
CA GLU A 30 14.67 -4.85 -12.29
C GLU A 30 15.89 -4.72 -11.38
N GLY A 31 15.90 -5.50 -10.31
CA GLY A 31 17.01 -5.64 -9.40
C GLY A 31 17.23 -7.07 -8.98
N ARG A 32 18.14 -7.26 -8.02
CA ARG A 32 18.50 -8.57 -7.49
C ARG A 32 18.45 -8.56 -5.97
N GLN A 33 17.96 -9.65 -5.39
CA GLN A 33 18.04 -9.93 -3.96
C GLN A 33 18.89 -11.17 -3.73
N THR A 34 19.63 -11.18 -2.63
CA THR A 34 20.44 -12.32 -2.20
C THR A 34 20.05 -12.77 -0.80
N ARG A 35 20.29 -14.04 -0.50
CA ARG A 35 20.18 -14.59 0.85
C ARG A 35 21.25 -15.64 1.07
N THR A 36 21.57 -15.91 2.32
CA THR A 36 22.56 -16.91 2.69
C THR A 36 21.97 -17.96 3.63
N ARG A 37 22.58 -19.14 3.68
CA ARG A 37 22.38 -20.13 4.75
C ARG A 37 23.69 -20.78 5.12
N TYR A 38 23.75 -21.30 6.33
CA TYR A 38 24.89 -22.03 6.85
C TYR A 38 24.52 -23.49 7.07
N ARG A 39 25.49 -24.40 6.93
CA ARG A 39 25.31 -25.77 7.43
C ARG A 39 25.15 -25.78 8.94
N ASP A 40 24.42 -26.78 9.44
CA ASP A 40 24.29 -27.01 10.86
C ASP A 40 25.67 -27.30 11.48
N ARG A 41 25.87 -26.86 12.73
CA ARG A 41 27.11 -26.98 13.48
C ARG A 41 27.39 -28.43 13.91
N ASP A 42 26.38 -29.29 13.89
CA ASP A 42 26.45 -30.69 14.33
C ASP A 42 27.19 -31.64 13.35
N CYS A 43 27.85 -31.10 12.32
CA CYS A 43 28.65 -31.89 11.38
C CYS A 43 30.05 -32.23 11.93
N CYS A 44 30.42 -33.52 11.92
CA CYS A 44 31.74 -34.03 12.32
C CYS A 44 32.89 -33.74 11.31
N GLN A 45 32.98 -32.54 10.73
CA GLN A 45 34.17 -32.11 9.98
C GLN A 45 34.72 -30.76 10.47
N PRO A 46 36.03 -30.66 10.76
CA PRO A 46 36.65 -29.45 11.32
C PRO A 46 37.08 -28.43 10.24
N SER A 47 36.44 -28.38 9.07
CA SER A 47 36.93 -27.52 8.00
C SER A 47 35.84 -27.07 7.05
N HIS A 48 35.71 -25.75 7.00
CA HIS A 48 34.96 -24.89 6.07
C HIS A 48 33.52 -24.59 6.51
N GLN A 49 33.31 -23.33 6.90
CA GLN A 49 31.98 -22.71 6.97
C GLN A 49 31.38 -22.74 5.57
N ASP A 50 30.69 -23.83 5.25
CA ASP A 50 29.94 -23.98 4.01
C ASP A 50 28.78 -22.98 4.04
N LYS A 51 29.04 -21.77 3.53
CA LYS A 51 28.02 -20.76 3.24
C LYS A 51 27.44 -21.04 1.87
N GLN A 52 26.13 -21.13 1.78
CA GLN A 52 25.44 -21.14 0.50
C GLN A 52 24.75 -19.80 0.30
N GLU A 53 24.92 -19.23 -0.89
CA GLU A 53 24.24 -18.01 -1.31
C GLU A 53 23.23 -18.36 -2.41
N ASP A 54 22.08 -17.72 -2.36
CA ASP A 54 21.00 -17.83 -3.33
C ASP A 54 20.60 -16.42 -3.77
N ALA A 55 20.19 -16.29 -5.03
CA ALA A 55 19.88 -15.01 -5.63
C ALA A 55 18.65 -15.09 -6.54
N ARG A 56 17.77 -14.10 -6.44
CA ARG A 56 16.57 -13.99 -7.25
C ARG A 56 16.40 -12.59 -7.83
N SER A 57 15.72 -12.51 -8.97
CA SER A 57 15.30 -11.23 -9.54
C SER A 57 14.12 -10.65 -8.73
N CYS A 58 14.12 -9.33 -8.57
CA CYS A 58 13.03 -8.54 -8.00
C CYS A 58 12.65 -7.45 -9.00
N HIS A 59 11.36 -7.15 -9.08
CA HIS A 59 10.84 -6.06 -9.91
C HIS A 59 10.11 -5.08 -9.01
N ASN A 60 10.69 -3.89 -8.86
CA ASN A 60 10.03 -2.78 -8.18
C ASN A 60 9.30 -1.93 -9.22
N HIS A 61 8.07 -1.51 -8.91
CA HIS A 61 7.29 -0.69 -9.82
C HIS A 61 7.94 0.69 -9.96
N CYS A 62 8.20 1.14 -11.19
CA CYS A 62 8.78 2.44 -11.46
C CYS A 62 7.72 3.42 -11.93
N ASP A 63 7.86 4.67 -11.52
CA ASP A 63 7.26 5.81 -12.20
C ASP A 63 8.25 6.40 -13.23
N ALA A 64 7.75 7.27 -14.12
CA ALA A 64 8.52 7.81 -15.25
C ALA A 64 9.79 8.58 -14.82
N ASP A 65 9.84 9.08 -13.58
CA ASP A 65 10.95 9.84 -13.02
C ASP A 65 11.90 9.00 -12.14
N GLY A 66 11.63 7.70 -11.95
CA GLY A 66 12.55 6.78 -11.25
C GLY A 66 12.62 6.92 -9.73
N HIS A 67 11.65 7.58 -9.09
CA HIS A 67 11.57 7.70 -7.62
C HIS A 67 10.42 6.87 -7.03
N GLU A 68 10.63 6.33 -5.82
CA GLU A 68 9.59 5.62 -5.05
C GLU A 68 8.48 6.61 -4.67
N HIS A 69 7.31 6.51 -5.29
CA HIS A 69 6.11 7.09 -4.72
C HIS A 69 5.65 6.16 -3.59
N GLY A 70 5.75 6.64 -2.35
CA GLY A 70 5.03 6.01 -1.24
C GLY A 70 3.56 5.89 -1.62
N HIS A 71 2.89 4.84 -1.15
CA HIS A 71 1.43 4.71 -1.20
C HIS A 71 0.75 5.80 -0.35
N GLY A 72 0.95 7.07 -0.67
CA GLY A 72 -0.03 8.11 -0.42
C GLY A 72 -1.09 7.89 -1.48
N GLY A 73 -2.23 7.32 -1.09
CA GLY A 73 -3.36 7.19 -2.00
C GLY A 73 -3.63 8.55 -2.61
N SER A 74 -3.32 8.70 -3.90
CA SER A 74 -3.79 9.83 -4.67
C SER A 74 -5.30 9.76 -4.63
N ALA A 75 -5.90 10.59 -3.79
CA ALA A 75 -7.29 10.97 -3.94
C ALA A 75 -7.36 11.61 -5.33
N THR A 76 -7.62 10.80 -6.35
CA THR A 76 -7.77 11.24 -7.73
C THR A 76 -8.82 12.31 -7.68
N SER A 77 -8.38 13.55 -7.81
CA SER A 77 -9.22 14.69 -7.59
C SER A 77 -10.37 14.61 -8.57
N VAL A 78 -11.60 14.64 -8.07
CA VAL A 78 -12.84 14.32 -8.80
C VAL A 78 -12.96 15.08 -10.13
N TRP A 79 -12.27 16.23 -10.28
CA TRP A 79 -12.20 17.02 -11.49
C TRP A 79 -11.37 16.43 -12.64
N SER A 80 -10.56 15.39 -12.42
CA SER A 80 -9.67 14.83 -13.44
C SER A 80 -10.35 13.80 -14.35
N THR A 81 -11.60 13.42 -14.07
CA THR A 81 -12.39 12.54 -14.93
C THR A 81 -13.63 13.26 -15.46
N PRO A 82 -14.04 13.00 -16.72
CA PRO A 82 -15.29 13.54 -17.27
C PRO A 82 -16.52 13.25 -16.39
N GLY A 83 -16.56 12.07 -15.75
CA GLY A 83 -17.66 11.66 -14.86
C GLY A 83 -17.68 12.41 -13.53
N GLY A 84 -16.53 12.78 -12.98
CA GLY A 84 -16.47 13.47 -11.69
C GLY A 84 -16.88 14.94 -11.77
N ILE A 85 -16.66 15.61 -12.90
CA ILE A 85 -17.19 16.97 -13.13
C ILE A 85 -18.72 16.95 -13.13
N ILE A 86 -19.32 15.97 -13.81
CA ILE A 86 -20.78 15.81 -13.87
C ILE A 86 -21.35 15.60 -12.47
N LEU A 87 -20.74 14.71 -11.68
CA LEU A 87 -21.16 14.47 -10.30
C LEU A 87 -21.05 15.73 -9.43
N ALA A 88 -19.97 16.50 -9.56
CA ALA A 88 -19.77 17.74 -8.81
C ALA A 88 -20.84 18.80 -9.12
N VAL A 89 -21.22 18.94 -10.40
CA VAL A 89 -22.30 19.87 -10.82
C VAL A 89 -23.64 19.42 -10.26
N ILE A 90 -23.95 18.12 -10.31
CA ILE A 90 -25.21 17.57 -9.76
C ILE A 90 -25.30 17.86 -8.25
N VAL A 91 -24.21 17.61 -7.51
CA VAL A 91 -24.16 17.88 -6.06
C VAL A 91 -24.34 19.38 -5.79
N ALA A 92 -23.69 20.25 -6.55
CA ALA A 92 -23.83 21.70 -6.39
C ALA A 92 -25.28 22.17 -6.62
N ILE A 93 -25.94 21.66 -7.67
CA ILE A 93 -27.35 21.98 -7.96
C ILE A 93 -28.26 21.47 -6.84
N ALA A 94 -28.04 20.24 -6.36
CA ALA A 94 -28.81 19.68 -5.26
C ALA A 94 -28.66 20.49 -3.96
N VAL A 95 -27.44 20.94 -3.64
CA VAL A 95 -27.17 21.80 -2.48
C VAL A 95 -27.89 23.14 -2.61
N VAL A 96 -27.79 23.80 -3.77
CA VAL A 96 -28.51 25.05 -4.03
C VAL A 96 -30.01 24.85 -3.91
N ALA A 97 -30.57 23.78 -4.48
CA ALA A 97 -31.98 23.46 -4.36
C ALA A 97 -32.41 23.24 -2.90
N VAL A 98 -31.63 22.50 -2.11
CA VAL A 98 -31.89 22.30 -0.68
C VAL A 98 -31.80 23.61 0.10
N VAL A 99 -30.79 24.45 -0.15
CA VAL A 99 -30.65 25.76 0.48
C VAL A 99 -31.81 26.68 0.11
N VAL A 100 -32.24 26.70 -1.14
CA VAL A 100 -33.41 27.46 -1.59
C VAL A 100 -34.67 26.91 -0.92
N LEU A 101 -34.87 25.59 -0.86
CA LEU A 101 -36.03 24.99 -0.21
C LEU A 101 -36.05 25.23 1.30
N LEU A 102 -34.90 25.25 1.97
CA LEU A 102 -34.79 25.59 3.38
C LEU A 102 -35.02 27.09 3.61
N SER A 103 -34.44 27.96 2.77
CA SER A 103 -34.67 29.41 2.82
C SER A 103 -36.12 29.77 2.51
N VAL A 104 -36.76 29.07 1.58
CA VAL A 104 -38.18 29.23 1.24
C VAL A 104 -39.06 28.63 2.33
N LYS A 105 -38.67 27.55 3.02
CA LYS A 105 -39.35 27.06 4.22
C LYS A 105 -39.22 28.01 5.42
N VAL A 106 -38.09 28.71 5.55
CA VAL A 106 -37.91 29.82 6.51
C VAL A 106 -38.83 30.99 6.13
N CYS A 107 -39.01 31.28 4.83
CA CYS A 107 -39.98 32.26 4.36
C CYS A 107 -41.44 31.79 4.37
N ALA A 108 -41.73 30.48 4.45
CA ALA A 108 -43.10 29.94 4.41
C ALA A 108 -43.86 30.13 5.72
N CYS A 109 -43.21 30.61 6.79
CA CYS A 109 -43.93 31.21 7.93
C CYS A 109 -44.43 32.64 7.65
N CYS A 110 -44.12 33.23 6.49
CA CYS A 110 -44.83 34.39 5.98
C CYS A 110 -45.93 33.93 5.02
N SER A 111 -47.18 33.95 5.50
CA SER A 111 -48.35 33.73 4.65
C SER A 111 -48.37 34.79 3.53
N PHE A 112 -48.16 34.36 2.29
CA PHE A 112 -48.35 35.21 1.11
C PHE A 112 -49.84 35.54 1.00
N ASN A 113 -50.22 36.77 1.35
CA ASN A 113 -51.48 37.35 0.89
C ASN A 113 -51.16 38.35 -0.21
N ASN A 114 -51.92 38.29 -1.31
CA ASN A 114 -51.69 38.98 -2.56
C ASN A 114 -52.06 40.47 -2.51
N ASP A 115 -51.71 41.14 -1.40
CA ASP A 115 -51.87 42.57 -1.24
C ASP A 115 -50.67 43.12 -0.48
N ASN A 116 -49.95 44.00 -1.17
CA ASN A 116 -48.71 44.65 -0.77
C ASN A 116 -48.75 45.15 0.70
N ARG A 117 -47.87 44.59 1.55
CA ARG A 117 -47.46 44.99 2.93
C ARG A 117 -48.11 44.24 4.11
N VAL A 118 -47.33 43.37 4.76
CA VAL A 118 -46.85 43.44 6.17
C VAL A 118 -46.04 42.14 6.44
N TYR A 119 -44.76 42.26 6.82
CA TYR A 119 -43.97 41.14 7.33
C TYR A 119 -44.13 41.07 8.85
N ALA A 120 -44.75 40.00 9.35
CA ALA A 120 -44.75 39.70 10.78
C ALA A 120 -44.04 38.36 10.99
N CYS A 121 -42.79 38.43 11.49
CA CYS A 121 -42.10 37.26 12.02
C CYS A 121 -42.47 37.12 13.50
N ASN A 122 -43.13 36.03 13.90
CA ASN A 122 -43.17 35.64 15.31
C ASN A 122 -42.00 34.70 15.60
N PHE A 123 -41.30 34.97 16.69
CA PHE A 123 -40.22 34.15 17.25
C PHE A 123 -40.74 32.79 17.73
#